data_AF-A0A965JXE3-F1
#
_entry.id   AF-A0A965JXE3-F1
#
_cell.length_a   1.000
_cell.length_b   1.000
_cell.length_c   1.000
_cell.angle_alpha   90.00
_cell.angle_beta   90.00
_cell.angle_gamma   90.00
#
_symmetry.space_group_name_H-M   'P 1'
#
loop_
_entity.id
_entity.type
_entity.pdbx_description
1 polymer ?
#
loop_
_entity_poly.entity_id
_entity_poly.type
_entity_poly.pdbx_seq_one_letter_code
_entity_poly.pdbx_strand_id
1 'polypeptide(L)'
;MGAAIRSVRSFLNDTAIIGQEDRNAKTFHYFGSGAALLAPQGVIYNEGYLSIGDETMVGPNVCLTAGMGPGQTMLSNPVVRIGRKCIIGRGSHIIGHWSIEL
;
A
#
# COMPACT_ATOMS: atom_id res chain seq x y z
N MET A 1 -18.73 -21.05 17.25
CA MET A 1 -17.63 -20.08 17.46
C MET A 1 -16.92 -19.68 16.15
N GLY A 2 -16.50 -20.60 15.28
CA GLY A 2 -15.76 -20.25 14.06
C GLY A 2 -16.45 -19.29 13.08
N ALA A 3 -17.78 -19.34 12.96
CA ALA A 3 -18.54 -18.40 12.13
C ALA A 3 -18.45 -16.95 12.67
N ALA A 4 -18.56 -16.78 13.99
CA ALA A 4 -18.42 -15.47 14.64
C ALA A 4 -17.01 -14.89 14.42
N ILE A 5 -15.97 -15.71 14.57
CA ILE A 5 -14.58 -15.30 14.32
C ILE A 5 -14.39 -14.82 12.88
N ARG A 6 -14.91 -15.57 11.90
CA ARG A 6 -14.83 -15.16 10.49
C ARG A 6 -15.60 -13.88 10.20
N SER A 7 -16.78 -13.71 10.80
CA SER A 7 -17.59 -12.50 10.64
C SER A 7 -16.88 -11.27 11.19
N VAL A 8 -16.31 -11.36 12.39
CA VAL A 8 -15.54 -10.27 13.00
C VAL A 8 -14.32 -9.94 12.15
N ARG A 9 -13.59 -10.95 11.67
CA ARG A 9 -12.42 -10.74 10.81
C ARG A 9 -12.78 -10.06 9.49
N SER A 10 -13.88 -10.47 8.84
CA SER A 10 -14.33 -9.82 7.60
C SER A 10 -14.61 -8.34 7.85
N PHE A 11 -15.40 -8.04 8.88
CA PHE A 11 -15.73 -6.67 9.26
C PHE A 11 -14.48 -5.81 9.52
N LEU A 12 -13.50 -6.36 10.25
CA LEU A 12 -12.23 -5.66 10.52
C LEU A 12 -11.45 -5.40 9.22
N ASN A 13 -11.39 -6.38 8.33
CA ASN A 13 -10.67 -6.21 7.06
C ASN A 13 -11.35 -5.18 6.16
N ASP A 14 -12.68 -5.18 6.09
CA ASP A 14 -13.43 -4.25 5.23
C ASP A 14 -13.34 -2.81 5.76
N THR A 15 -13.31 -2.64 7.09
CA THR A 15 -13.24 -1.32 7.74
C THR A 15 -11.82 -0.74 7.76
N ALA A 16 -10.78 -1.57 7.73
CA ALA A 16 -9.38 -1.13 7.83
C ALA A 16 -8.71 -0.86 6.47
N ILE A 17 -9.48 -0.77 5.39
CA ILE A 17 -8.98 -0.39 4.06
C ILE A 17 -8.51 1.06 4.12
N ILE A 18 -7.33 1.35 3.57
CA ILE A 18 -6.84 2.71 3.40
C ILE A 18 -7.20 3.17 1.99
N GLY A 19 -8.10 4.14 1.89
CA GLY A 19 -8.46 4.84 0.66
C GLY A 19 -7.86 6.25 0.61
N GLN A 20 -8.13 6.96 -0.49
CA GLN A 20 -7.59 8.30 -0.76
C GLN A 20 -7.86 9.33 0.36
N GLU A 21 -9.04 9.28 0.98
CA GLU A 21 -9.45 10.25 1.99
C GLU A 21 -8.83 10.00 3.37
N ASP A 22 -8.19 8.84 3.57
CA ASP A 22 -7.56 8.49 4.83
C ASP A 22 -6.34 9.36 5.12
N ARG A 23 -6.11 9.64 6.40
CA ARG A 23 -4.92 10.39 6.84
C ARG A 23 -3.63 9.70 6.39
N ASN A 24 -3.61 8.37 6.37
CA ASN A 24 -2.44 7.58 5.94
C ASN A 24 -2.13 7.74 4.45
N ALA A 25 -3.13 7.94 3.58
CA ALA A 25 -2.88 8.16 2.16
C ALA A 25 -2.09 9.47 1.91
N LYS A 26 -2.21 10.46 2.81
CA LYS A 26 -1.50 11.75 2.71
C LYS A 26 0.01 11.66 2.96
N THR A 27 0.51 10.53 3.46
CA THR A 27 1.96 10.32 3.65
C THR A 27 2.64 9.84 2.37
N PHE A 28 1.88 9.37 1.37
CA PHE A 28 2.42 8.86 0.12
C PHE A 28 2.97 9.99 -0.77
N HIS A 29 3.96 9.68 -1.60
CA HIS A 29 4.39 10.60 -2.68
C HIS A 29 3.18 11.00 -3.54
N TYR A 30 2.38 10.00 -3.89
CA TYR A 30 1.11 10.18 -4.58
C TYR A 30 0.21 8.99 -4.29
N PHE A 31 -1.03 9.28 -3.93
CA PHE A 31 -2.07 8.29 -3.71
C PHE A 31 -3.26 8.65 -4.61
N GLY A 32 -3.41 7.90 -5.70
CA GLY A 32 -4.36 8.19 -6.76
C GLY A 32 -5.81 8.12 -6.33
N SER A 33 -6.68 8.75 -7.11
CA SER A 33 -8.11 8.72 -6.88
C SER A 33 -8.68 7.33 -7.12
N GLY A 34 -9.50 6.86 -6.20
CA GLY A 34 -10.01 5.48 -6.23
C GLY A 34 -8.96 4.40 -5.95
N ALA A 35 -7.73 4.77 -5.57
CA ALA A 35 -6.74 3.80 -5.12
C ALA A 35 -7.09 3.28 -3.71
N ALA A 36 -6.65 2.06 -3.40
CA ALA A 36 -6.91 1.43 -2.10
C ALA A 36 -5.81 0.47 -1.68
N LEU A 37 -5.48 0.47 -0.38
CA LEU A 37 -4.68 -0.56 0.28
C LEU A 37 -5.60 -1.45 1.12
N LEU A 38 -5.83 -2.68 0.64
CA LEU A 38 -6.70 -3.62 1.32
C LEU A 38 -6.08 -4.13 2.62
N ALA A 39 -6.92 -4.30 3.64
CA ALA A 39 -6.47 -4.77 4.93
C ALA A 39 -6.39 -6.31 5.02
N PRO A 40 -5.57 -6.85 5.93
CA PRO A 40 -4.53 -6.13 6.68
C PRO A 40 -3.39 -5.72 5.74
N GLN A 41 -2.82 -4.54 5.91
CA GLN A 41 -1.66 -4.10 5.13
C GLN A 41 -0.41 -4.91 5.52
N GLY A 42 0.50 -5.10 4.57
CA GLY A 42 1.83 -5.62 4.86
C GLY A 42 2.73 -4.52 5.42
N VAL A 43 4.04 -4.74 5.35
CA VAL A 43 5.03 -3.72 5.74
C VAL A 43 5.00 -2.57 4.75
N ILE A 44 4.79 -1.36 5.24
CA ILE A 44 4.87 -0.14 4.45
C ILE A 44 5.91 0.78 5.09
N TYR A 45 6.93 1.16 4.34
CA TYR A 45 7.98 2.08 4.81
C TYR A 45 8.25 3.20 3.82
N ASN A 46 8.44 4.39 4.37
CA ASN A 46 8.88 5.58 3.67
C ASN A 46 7.93 5.94 2.52
N GLU A 47 6.65 6.02 2.85
CA GLU A 47 5.50 6.30 1.99
C GLU A 47 5.72 7.52 1.09
N GLY A 48 6.44 8.53 1.58
CA GLY A 48 6.77 9.73 0.82
C GLY A 48 7.58 9.49 -0.46
N TYR A 49 8.08 8.27 -0.68
CA TYR A 49 8.74 7.82 -1.91
C TYR A 49 7.94 6.77 -2.69
N LEU A 50 6.72 6.45 -2.24
CA LEU A 50 5.81 5.48 -2.85
C LEU A 50 4.69 6.20 -3.59
N SER A 51 4.52 5.88 -4.86
CA SER A 51 3.48 6.44 -5.73
C SER A 51 2.54 5.33 -6.21
N ILE A 52 1.25 5.49 -5.93
CA ILE A 52 0.18 4.59 -6.34
C ILE A 52 -0.77 5.34 -7.27
N GLY A 53 -0.90 4.88 -8.51
CA GLY A 53 -1.75 5.49 -9.53
C GLY A 53 -3.26 5.42 -9.24
N ASP A 54 -4.03 6.18 -10.02
CA ASP A 54 -5.49 6.19 -9.94
C ASP A 54 -6.10 4.80 -10.17
N GLU A 55 -7.20 4.51 -9.48
CA GLU A 55 -7.99 3.28 -9.61
C GLU A 55 -7.14 2.00 -9.40
N THR A 56 -6.04 2.09 -8.65
CA THR A 56 -5.14 0.97 -8.36
C THR A 56 -5.45 0.32 -7.02
N MET A 57 -5.54 -1.01 -7.01
CA MET A 57 -5.82 -1.79 -5.82
C MET A 57 -4.58 -2.56 -5.37
N VAL A 58 -4.18 -2.37 -4.12
CA VAL A 58 -3.12 -3.13 -3.47
C VAL A 58 -3.74 -4.15 -2.53
N GLY A 59 -3.55 -5.42 -2.83
CA GLY A 59 -4.16 -6.53 -2.09
C GLY A 59 -3.66 -6.66 -0.64
N PRO A 60 -4.33 -7.49 0.18
CA PRO A 60 -3.94 -7.66 1.57
C PRO A 60 -2.52 -8.21 1.73
N ASN A 61 -1.86 -7.87 2.82
CA ASN A 61 -0.52 -8.33 3.19
C ASN A 61 0.57 -7.98 2.15
N VAL A 62 0.31 -7.06 1.22
CA VAL A 62 1.34 -6.57 0.30
C VAL A 62 2.30 -5.67 1.08
N CYS A 63 3.60 -5.91 0.88
CA CYS A 63 4.65 -5.06 1.43
C CYS A 63 5.15 -4.08 0.36
N LEU A 64 5.15 -2.79 0.67
CA LEU A 64 5.62 -1.70 -0.19
C LEU A 64 6.65 -0.87 0.56
N THR A 65 7.92 -0.92 0.17
CA THR A 65 8.96 -0.15 0.86
C THR A 65 9.86 0.61 -0.10
N ALA A 66 10.27 1.79 0.34
CA ALA A 66 11.41 2.49 -0.22
C ALA A 66 12.58 2.40 0.77
N GLY A 67 13.67 1.76 0.37
CA GLY A 67 14.81 1.47 1.25
C GLY A 67 14.67 0.18 2.05
N MET A 68 15.65 -0.05 2.93
CA MET A 68 15.80 -1.27 3.73
C MET A 68 15.16 -1.16 5.13
N GLY A 69 14.71 0.03 5.53
CA GLY A 69 14.10 0.27 6.83
C GLY A 69 13.40 1.63 6.95
N PRO A 70 12.63 1.85 8.03
CA PRO A 70 11.89 3.09 8.25
C PRO A 70 12.83 4.28 8.49
N GLY A 71 12.44 5.46 7.98
CA GLY A 71 13.17 6.72 8.13
C GLY A 71 14.40 6.88 7.22
N GLN A 72 14.63 5.96 6.28
CA GLN A 72 15.74 6.05 5.34
C GLN A 72 15.49 7.15 4.31
N THR A 73 16.45 8.08 4.17
CA THR A 73 16.46 9.07 3.08
C THR A 73 16.86 8.39 1.77
N MET A 74 16.05 8.56 0.74
CA MET A 74 16.26 7.94 -0.57
C MET A 74 16.86 8.95 -1.55
N LEU A 75 17.61 8.45 -2.54
CA LEU A 75 18.28 9.28 -3.54
C LEU A 75 17.38 9.62 -4.75
N SER A 76 16.25 8.94 -4.88
CA SER A 76 15.24 9.15 -5.91
C SER A 76 13.87 9.37 -5.26
N ASN A 77 13.00 10.09 -5.96
CA ASN A 77 11.63 10.32 -5.50
C ASN A 77 10.67 10.48 -6.71
N PRO A 78 9.69 9.58 -6.90
CA PRO A 78 9.42 8.37 -6.10
C PRO A 78 10.43 7.24 -6.37
N VAL A 79 10.61 6.36 -5.38
CA VAL A 79 11.40 5.13 -5.48
C VAL A 79 10.56 3.99 -6.06
N VAL A 80 9.29 3.89 -5.68
CA VAL A 80 8.35 2.89 -6.22
C VAL A 80 7.20 3.63 -6.89
N ARG A 81 6.99 3.35 -8.17
CA ARG A 81 5.82 3.80 -8.95
C ARG A 81 5.00 2.60 -9.36
N ILE A 82 3.75 2.59 -8.95
CA ILE A 82 2.72 1.71 -9.49
C ILE A 82 1.80 2.58 -10.34
N GLY A 83 1.61 2.21 -11.60
CA GLY A 83 0.72 2.89 -12.53
C GLY A 83 -0.76 2.92 -12.09
N ARG A 84 -1.60 3.40 -13.00
CA ARG A 84 -3.07 3.46 -12.82
C ARG A 84 -3.72 2.13 -13.23
N LYS A 85 -4.86 1.80 -12.63
CA LYS A 85 -5.66 0.60 -12.95
C LYS A 85 -4.89 -0.72 -12.79
N CYS A 86 -3.96 -0.74 -11.84
CA CYS A 86 -3.20 -1.94 -11.49
C CYS A 86 -3.88 -2.73 -10.36
N ILE A 87 -3.60 -4.02 -10.30
CA ILE A 87 -3.97 -4.88 -9.16
C ILE A 87 -2.70 -5.58 -8.68
N ILE A 88 -2.28 -5.29 -7.45
CA ILE A 88 -1.16 -5.98 -6.81
C ILE A 88 -1.72 -7.12 -5.97
N GLY A 89 -1.36 -8.35 -6.34
CA GLY A 89 -1.86 -9.57 -5.70
C GLY A 89 -1.48 -9.67 -4.22
N ARG A 90 -2.37 -10.27 -3.42
CA ARG A 90 -2.19 -10.51 -1.98
C ARG A 90 -0.82 -11.13 -1.67
N GLY A 91 -0.12 -10.59 -0.68
CA GLY A 91 1.15 -11.16 -0.19
C GLY A 91 2.35 -10.89 -1.11
N SER A 92 2.24 -9.97 -2.06
CA SER A 92 3.37 -9.53 -2.89
C SER A 92 4.34 -8.62 -2.11
N HIS A 93 5.59 -8.55 -2.55
CA HIS A 93 6.63 -7.71 -1.96
C HIS A 93 7.29 -6.85 -3.03
N ILE A 94 7.14 -5.53 -2.92
CA ILE A 94 7.76 -4.55 -3.81
C ILE A 94 8.68 -3.67 -2.96
N ILE A 95 9.99 -3.91 -3.07
CA ILE A 95 11.01 -3.31 -2.21
C ILE A 95 12.00 -2.56 -3.10
N GLY A 96 11.80 -1.24 -3.23
CA GLY A 96 12.64 -0.39 -4.07
C GLY A 96 13.80 0.23 -3.29
N HIS A 97 15.02 0.19 -3.81
CA HIS A 97 16.16 0.93 -3.25
C HIS A 97 16.60 2.10 -4.13
N TRP A 98 16.47 1.97 -5.45
CA TRP A 98 16.77 3.06 -6.40
C TRP A 98 15.55 3.40 -7.25
N SER A 99 14.97 2.42 -7.94
CA SER A 99 13.75 2.63 -8.71
C SER A 99 13.04 1.31 -8.97
N ILE A 100 11.72 1.32 -8.88
CA ILE A 100 10.81 0.31 -9.41
C ILE A 100 9.69 1.05 -10.13
N GLU A 101 9.38 0.65 -11.36
CA GLU A 101 8.25 1.15 -12.13
C GLU A 101 7.44 -0.04 -12.67
N LEU A 102 6.14 -0.06 -12.35
CA LEU A 102 5.17 -1.10 -12.71
C LEU A 102 3.97 -0.52 -13.46
#